data_AF-A0A812XSS2-F1
#
_entry.id   AF-A0A812XSS2-F1
#
_cell.length_a   1.000
_cell.length_b   1.000
_cell.length_c   1.000
_cell.angle_alpha   90.00
_cell.angle_beta   90.00
_cell.angle_gamma   90.00
#
_symmetry.space_group_name_H-M   'P 1'
#
loop_
_entity.id
_entity.type
_entity.pdbx_description
1 polymer ?
#
loop_
_entity_poly.entity_id
_entity_poly.type
_entity_poly.pdbx_seq_one_letter_code
_entity_poly.pdbx_strand_id
1 'polypeptide(L)' 'DAELVLPLVGLQSLLPAAERAANWEDLLSQEQQQRLSFARVLLRGPSLAVLDEPLASLDAEEASQLLQQLPAETAVLTLS' A
#
# COMPACT_ATOMS: atom_id res chain seq x y z
N ASP A 1 -3.29 -8.94 -9.48
CA ASP A 1 -2.28 -8.38 -10.39
C ASP A 1 -1.70 -7.07 -9.89
N ALA A 2 -0.41 -6.83 -10.11
CA ALA A 2 0.26 -5.58 -9.72
C ALA A 2 -0.32 -4.35 -10.44
N GLU A 3 -0.74 -4.50 -11.70
CA GLU A 3 -1.41 -3.46 -12.49
C GLU A 3 -2.71 -2.95 -11.88
N LEU A 4 -3.42 -3.80 -11.12
CA LEU A 4 -4.69 -3.42 -10.48
C LEU A 4 -4.48 -2.72 -9.13
N VAL A 5 -3.36 -2.99 -8.46
CA VAL A 5 -3.18 -2.61 -7.05
C VAL A 5 -2.25 -1.41 -6.89
N LEU A 6 -1.24 -1.29 -7.75
CA LEU A 6 -0.34 -0.13 -7.72
C LEU A 6 -1.09 1.20 -7.91
N PRO A 7 -2.11 1.33 -8.78
CA PRO A 7 -2.92 2.54 -8.86
C PRO A 7 -3.69 2.85 -7.56
N LEU A 8 -4.17 1.82 -6.85
CA LEU A 8 -4.91 1.99 -5.59
C LEU A 8 -4.05 2.57 -4.47
N VAL A 9 -2.73 2.39 -4.57
CA VAL A 9 -1.76 2.93 -3.61
C VAL A 9 -0.94 4.11 -4.13
N GLY A 10 -1.33 4.68 -5.28
CA GLY A 10 -0.65 5.83 -5.87
C GLY A 10 0.76 5.52 -6.40
N LEU A 11 1.05 4.25 -6.69
CA LEU A 11 2.34 3.75 -7.18
C LEU A 11 2.29 3.36 -8.67
N GLN A 12 1.30 3.82 -9.43
CA GLN A 12 1.15 3.53 -10.86
C GLN A 12 2.34 3.97 -11.71
N SER A 13 3.08 5.00 -11.28
CA SER A 13 4.29 5.47 -11.95
C SER A 13 5.44 4.47 -11.90
N LEU A 14 5.38 3.49 -10.99
CA LEU A 14 6.40 2.46 -10.82
C LEU A 14 6.18 1.27 -11.75
N LEU A 15 5.03 1.12 -12.42
CA LEU A 15 4.77 0.02 -13.36
C LEU A 15 5.89 -0.17 -14.41
N PRO A 16 6.38 0.88 -15.10
CA PRO A 16 7.45 0.72 -16.09
C PRO A 16 8.82 0.40 -15.46
N ALA A 17 9.02 0.68 -14.18
CA ALA A 17 10.25 0.39 -13.46
C ALA A 17 10.23 -1.00 -12.82
N ALA A 18 9.06 -1.42 -12.32
CA ALA A 18 8.75 -2.74 -11.77
C ALA A 18 9.11 -3.88 -12.72
N GLU A 19 8.79 -3.73 -14.00
CA GLU A 19 9.08 -4.73 -15.04
C GLU A 19 10.58 -4.91 -15.31
N ARG A 20 11.41 -3.91 -14.95
CA ARG A 20 12.85 -3.88 -15.23
C ARG A 20 13.72 -4.02 -13.99
N ALA A 21 13.14 -3.89 -12.80
CA ALA A 21 13.88 -3.85 -11.54
C ALA A 21 14.29 -5.26 -11.10
N ALA A 22 15.59 -5.52 -11.05
CA ALA A 22 16.16 -6.70 -10.40
C ALA A 22 16.19 -6.57 -8.86
N ASN A 23 16.22 -5.33 -8.36
CA ASN A 23 16.23 -5.03 -6.94
C ASN A 23 15.26 -3.88 -6.61
N TRP A 24 14.21 -4.19 -5.87
CA TRP A 24 13.15 -3.23 -5.52
C TRP A 24 13.52 -2.34 -4.32
N GLU A 25 14.46 -2.80 -3.51
CA GLU A 25 14.89 -2.13 -2.29
C GLU A 25 15.57 -0.78 -2.58
N ASP A 26 16.35 -0.72 -3.67
CA ASP A 26 17.03 0.51 -4.12
C ASP A 26 16.10 1.45 -4.92
N LEU A 27 14.96 0.94 -5.37
CA LEU A 27 14.05 1.65 -6.27
C LEU A 27 12.91 2.36 -5.51
N LEU A 28 12.59 1.89 -4.31
CA LEU A 28 11.47 2.37 -3.51
C LEU A 28 11.98 3.18 -2.31
N SER A 29 11.46 4.39 -2.13
CA SER A 29 11.60 5.08 -0.84
C SER A 29 10.94 4.26 0.27
N GLN A 30 11.31 4.51 1.52
CA GLN A 30 10.71 3.83 2.68
C GLN A 30 9.17 3.97 2.71
N GLU A 31 8.66 5.13 2.32
CA GLU A 31 7.23 5.41 2.21
C GLU A 31 6.57 4.61 1.08
N GLN A 32 7.24 4.49 -0.08
CA GLN A 32 6.74 3.65 -1.18
C GLN A 32 6.76 2.17 -0.80
N GLN A 33 7.74 1.72 -0.01
CA GLN A 33 7.77 0.36 0.54
C GLN A 33 6.61 0.10 1.50
N GLN A 34 6.26 1.08 2.35
CA GLN A 34 5.08 1.00 3.22
C GLN A 34 3.78 0.91 2.40
N ARG A 35 3.61 1.79 1.41
CA ARG A 35 2.44 1.75 0.50
C ARG A 35 2.36 0.42 -0.26
N LEU A 36 3.49 -0.12 -0.70
CA LEU A 36 3.56 -1.43 -1.34
C LEU A 36 3.21 -2.57 -0.36
N SER A 37 3.60 -2.47 0.91
CA SER A 37 3.19 -3.40 1.96
C SER A 37 1.67 -3.37 2.15
N PHE A 38 1.06 -2.19 2.18
CA PHE A 38 -0.39 -2.03 2.25
C PHE A 38 -1.10 -2.61 1.01
N ALA A 39 -0.58 -2.37 -0.19
CA ALA A 39 -1.04 -3.00 -1.43
C ALA A 39 -1.06 -4.55 -1.32
N ARG A 40 -0.05 -5.15 -0.68
CA ARG A 40 -0.02 -6.60 -0.46
C ARG A 40 -1.08 -7.06 0.54
N VAL A 41 -1.41 -6.25 1.54
CA VAL A 41 -2.52 -6.51 2.47
C VAL A 41 -3.84 -6.46 1.72
N LEU A 42 -4.09 -5.43 0.91
CA LEU A 42 -5.30 -5.33 0.07
C LEU A 42 -5.50 -6.54 -0.83
N LEU A 43 -4.43 -7.00 -1.50
CA LEU A 43 -4.45 -8.19 -2.35
C LEU A 43 -4.87 -9.48 -1.65
N ARG A 44 -4.63 -9.57 -0.34
CA ARG A 44 -4.96 -10.76 0.45
C ARG A 44 -6.38 -10.73 0.99
N GLY A 45 -7.07 -9.59 0.92
CA GLY A 45 -8.42 -9.40 1.49
C GLY A 45 -8.55 -9.93 2.92
N PRO A 46 -7.68 -9.55 3.87
CA PRO A 46 -7.70 -10.12 5.20
C PRO A 46 -8.90 -9.60 5.99
N SER A 47 -9.38 -10.41 6.93
CA SER A 47 -10.37 -9.99 7.94
C SER A 47 -9.77 -9.13 9.05
N LEU A 48 -8.43 -9.12 9.20
CA LEU A 48 -7.69 -8.27 10.12
C LEU A 48 -6.40 -7.77 9.47
N ALA A 49 -6.22 -6.44 9.44
CA ALA A 49 -4.98 -5.79 9.05
C ALA A 49 -4.37 -5.08 10.26
N VAL A 50 -3.15 -5.49 10.65
CA VAL A 50 -2.34 -4.79 11.64
C VAL A 50 -1.27 -4.02 10.89
N LEU A 51 -1.23 -2.71 11.09
CA LEU A 51 -0.36 -1.83 10.36
C LEU A 51 0.43 -0.96 11.35
N ASP A 52 1.74 -0.86 11.13
CA ASP A 52 2.64 -0.05 11.95
C ASP A 52 2.95 1.24 11.20
N GLU A 53 2.37 2.35 11.66
CA GLU A 53 2.47 3.68 11.03
C GLU A 53 2.33 3.72 9.48
N PRO A 54 1.41 2.95 8.86
CA PRO A 54 1.34 2.77 7.40
C PRO A 54 1.03 4.04 6.59
N LEU A 55 0.43 5.03 7.25
CA LEU A 55 -0.12 6.24 6.64
C LEU A 55 0.52 7.50 7.25
N ALA A 56 1.62 7.37 8.01
CA ALA A 56 2.24 8.51 8.69
C ALA A 56 2.82 9.56 7.73
N SER A 57 3.18 9.15 6.51
CA SER A 57 3.65 10.03 5.43
C SER A 57 2.52 10.56 4.54
N LEU A 58 1.27 10.16 4.81
CA LEU A 58 0.09 10.56 4.04
C LEU A 58 -0.67 11.67 4.75
N ASP A 59 -1.32 12.52 3.96
CA ASP A 59 -2.33 13.39 4.55
C ASP A 59 -3.57 12.58 4.99
N ALA A 60 -4.40 13.20 5.83
CA ALA A 60 -5.58 12.53 6.38
C ALA A 60 -6.60 12.10 5.30
N GLU A 61 -6.61 12.77 4.15
CA GLU A 61 -7.55 12.47 3.07
C GLU A 61 -7.06 11.28 2.25
N GLU A 62 -5.78 11.26 1.86
CA GLU A 62 -5.09 10.13 1.23
C GLU A 62 -5.17 8.88 2.10
N ALA A 63 -4.92 9.01 3.39
CA ALA A 63 -5.05 7.94 4.37
C ALA A 63 -6.48 7.36 4.40
N SER A 64 -7.49 8.22 4.39
CA SER A 64 -8.90 7.80 4.36
C SER A 64 -9.26 7.09 3.06
N GLN A 65 -8.84 7.63 1.92
CA GLN A 65 -9.10 7.03 0.60
C GLN A 65 -8.48 5.64 0.47
N LEU A 66 -7.29 5.43 1.05
CA LEU A 66 -6.62 4.13 1.09
C LEU A 66 -7.32 3.12 1.97
N LEU A 67 -7.74 3.53 3.17
CA LEU A 67 -8.49 2.65 4.07
C LEU A 67 -9.85 2.24 3.49
N GLN A 68 -10.49 3.11 2.70
CA GLN A 68 -11.73 2.80 1.99
C GLN A 68 -11.57 1.70 0.91
N GLN A 69 -10.34 1.38 0.49
CA GLN A 69 -10.09 0.27 -0.43
C GLN A 69 -10.15 -1.10 0.25
N LEU A 70 -10.10 -1.15 1.59
CA LEU A 70 -10.24 -2.40 2.32
C LEU A 70 -11.70 -2.88 2.29
N PRO A 71 -11.93 -4.21 2.30
CA PRO A 71 -13.26 -4.76 2.52
C PRO A 71 -13.90 -4.16 3.78
N ALA A 72 -15.21 -3.87 3.72
CA ALA A 72 -15.94 -3.22 4.83
C ALA A 72 -15.88 -4.01 6.15
N GLU A 73 -15.59 -5.30 6.07
CA GLU A 73 -15.49 -6.24 7.19
C GLU A 73 -14.05 -6.45 7.70
N THR A 74 -13.06 -5.78 7.11
CA THR A 74 -11.68 -5.81 7.58
C THR A 74 -11.52 -4.92 8.81
N ALA A 75 -11.16 -5.53 9.94
CA ALA A 75 -10.73 -4.78 11.12
C ALA A 75 -9.32 -4.21 10.86
N VAL A 76 -9.12 -2.92 11.14
CA VAL A 76 -7.81 -2.26 11.02
C VAL A 76 -7.31 -1.86 12.40
N LEU A 77 -6.12 -2.34 12.76
CA LEU A 77 -5.39 -1.92 13.95
C LEU A 77 -4.14 -1.14 13.52
N THR A 78 -4.04 0.10 13.95
CA THR A 78 -2.86 0.95 13.73
C THR A 78 -2.04 1.03 15.00
N LEU A 79 -0.74 0.75 14.90
CA LEU A 79 0.22 1.01 15.96
C LEU A 79 0.79 2.43 15.75
N SER A 80 0.81 3.22 16.82
CA SER A 80 1.28 4.62 16.90
C SER A 80 1.95 4.85 18.25
#